data_AF-A0A363U2F3-F1
#
_entry.id   AF-A0A363U2F3-F1
#
_cell.length_a   1.000
_cell.length_b   1.000
_cell.length_c   1.000
_cell.angle_alpha   90.00
_cell.angle_beta   90.00
_cell.angle_gamma   90.00
#
_symmetry.space_group_name_H-M   'P 1'
#
loop_
_entity.id
_entity.type
_entity.pdbx_description
1 polymer ?
#
loop_
_entity_poly.entity_id
_entity_poly.type
_entity_poly.pdbx_seq_one_letter_code
_entity_poly.pdbx_strand_id
1 'polypeptide(L)'
;MATIQKLRWFSEDSWLATLASLLPLWLWSLATTLEGFPRPPISLEMVAIASFWLAIPVIIVLLWKWWLPPDVLLVSLIPFVLLFNFDEISTRYKTPFILLCALILSIGIVTAQRSGSVTVRWLLLLFVAVAVLVLSSNAAQNYWQMASDLGTFQFGCFPDAYGCPPIPGDATPWWILFFS
;
A
#
# COMPACT_ATOMS: atom_id res chain seq x y z
N MET A 1 -20.99 28.67 29.07
CA MET A 1 -19.89 27.95 28.39
C MET A 1 -20.47 26.67 27.82
N ALA A 2 -20.71 26.62 26.51
CA ALA A 2 -21.14 25.40 25.85
C ALA A 2 -19.98 24.41 25.87
N THR A 3 -20.16 23.30 26.58
CA THR A 3 -19.23 22.16 26.56
C THR A 3 -19.15 21.70 25.11
N ILE A 4 -17.99 21.90 24.47
CA ILE A 4 -17.71 21.32 23.16
C ILE A 4 -17.89 19.81 23.35
N GLN A 5 -18.98 19.27 22.82
CA GLN A 5 -19.15 17.82 22.71
C GLN A 5 -17.91 17.34 21.98
N LYS A 6 -17.06 16.53 22.66
CA LYS A 6 -15.98 15.81 22.00
C LYS A 6 -16.64 15.15 20.79
N LEU A 7 -16.28 15.57 19.58
CA LEU A 7 -16.65 14.87 18.36
C LEU A 7 -16.06 13.47 18.51
N ARG A 8 -16.90 12.56 19.02
CA ARG A 8 -16.53 11.18 19.20
C ARG A 8 -16.68 10.61 17.80
N TRP A 9 -15.55 10.52 17.11
CA TRP A 9 -15.48 9.90 15.80
C TRP A 9 -16.10 8.49 15.81
N PHE A 10 -16.24 7.83 16.97
CA PHE A 10 -16.86 6.51 17.09
C PHE A 10 -17.48 6.15 18.46
N SER A 11 -18.41 5.17 18.41
CA SER A 11 -18.39 4.01 19.31
C SER A 11 -17.31 3.07 18.75
N GLU A 12 -16.23 2.86 19.50
CA GLU A 12 -15.01 2.13 19.09
C GLU A 12 -15.28 0.63 18.75
N ASP A 13 -16.55 0.21 18.74
CA ASP A 13 -17.00 -1.17 18.65
C ASP A 13 -17.45 -1.61 17.25
N SER A 14 -17.78 -0.68 16.35
CA SER A 14 -18.39 -1.01 15.06
C SER A 14 -17.39 -1.57 14.04
N TRP A 15 -17.44 -2.89 13.82
CA TRP A 15 -16.65 -3.58 12.80
C TRP A 15 -16.92 -3.08 11.38
N LEU A 16 -18.16 -2.70 11.06
CA LEU A 16 -18.53 -2.23 9.72
C LEU A 16 -17.78 -0.95 9.38
N ALA A 17 -17.67 -0.04 10.34
CA ALA A 17 -16.90 1.18 10.18
C ALA A 17 -15.40 0.93 10.06
N THR A 18 -14.84 0.05 10.89
CA THR A 18 -13.44 -0.36 10.78
C THR A 18 -13.14 -0.92 9.39
N LEU A 19 -13.95 -1.85 8.89
CA LEU A 19 -13.78 -2.41 7.56
C LEU A 19 -13.94 -1.35 6.47
N ALA A 20 -14.93 -0.47 6.59
CA ALA A 20 -15.15 0.60 5.63
C ALA A 20 -13.96 1.59 5.60
N SER A 21 -13.33 1.86 6.74
CA SER A 21 -12.15 2.73 6.83
C SER A 21 -10.90 2.16 6.15
N LEU A 22 -10.87 0.86 5.85
CA LEU A 22 -9.80 0.22 5.09
C LEU A 22 -9.98 0.36 3.57
N LEU A 23 -11.20 0.64 3.09
CA LEU A 23 -11.48 0.72 1.65
C LEU A 23 -10.56 1.69 0.90
N PRO A 24 -10.29 2.92 1.40
CA PRO A 24 -9.36 3.83 0.72
C PRO A 24 -7.96 3.24 0.53
N LEU A 25 -7.41 2.61 1.56
CA LEU A 25 -6.09 1.97 1.52
C LEU A 25 -6.04 0.88 0.44
N TRP A 26 -7.06 0.02 0.38
CA TRP A 26 -7.10 -1.07 -0.59
C TRP A 26 -7.34 -0.58 -2.01
N LEU A 27 -8.21 0.40 -2.21
CA LEU A 27 -8.44 1.00 -3.53
C LEU A 27 -7.18 1.68 -4.07
N TRP A 28 -6.41 2.37 -3.22
CA TRP A 28 -5.11 2.95 -3.59
C TRP A 28 -4.07 1.86 -3.85
N SER A 29 -4.02 0.81 -3.05
CA SER A 29 -3.13 -0.33 -3.28
C SER A 29 -3.45 -1.06 -4.60
N LEU A 30 -4.73 -1.20 -4.94
CA LEU A 30 -5.16 -1.77 -6.23
C LEU A 30 -4.80 -0.85 -7.40
N ALA A 31 -5.05 0.45 -7.29
CA ALA A 31 -4.68 1.41 -8.34
C ALA A 31 -3.17 1.36 -8.64
N THR A 32 -2.35 1.30 -7.59
CA THR A 32 -0.87 1.31 -7.70
C THR A 32 -0.29 -0.02 -8.20
N THR A 33 -0.89 -1.15 -7.82
CA THR A 33 -0.47 -2.47 -8.33
C THR A 33 -0.84 -2.68 -9.79
N LEU A 34 -2.04 -2.24 -10.20
CA LEU A 34 -2.60 -2.48 -11.53
C LEU A 34 -2.12 -1.50 -12.60
N GLU A 35 -1.42 -0.43 -12.23
CA GLU A 35 -0.64 0.40 -13.16
C GLU A 35 0.32 -0.48 -14.01
N GLY A 36 0.96 -1.47 -13.36
CA GLY A 36 1.67 -2.57 -14.01
C GLY A 36 2.91 -2.19 -14.83
N PHE A 37 4.09 -2.55 -14.34
CA PHE A 37 5.33 -2.57 -15.14
C PHE A 37 5.95 -3.98 -15.11
N PRO A 38 6.31 -4.60 -16.25
CA PRO A 38 5.88 -4.23 -17.59
C PRO A 38 4.36 -4.33 -17.74
N ARG A 39 3.82 -3.78 -18.83
CA ARG A 39 2.38 -3.84 -19.10
C ARG A 39 1.88 -5.29 -19.04
N PRO A 40 0.87 -5.60 -18.22
CA PRO A 40 0.31 -6.94 -18.15
C PRO A 40 -0.32 -7.35 -19.48
N PRO A 41 -0.34 -8.66 -19.81
CA PRO A 41 -0.90 -9.16 -21.08
C PRO A 41 -2.40 -8.87 -21.23
N ILE A 42 -3.10 -8.70 -20.12
CA ILE A 42 -4.49 -8.22 -20.06
C ILE A 42 -4.42 -6.80 -19.50
N SER A 43 -4.88 -5.80 -20.26
CA SER A 43 -4.92 -4.42 -19.81
C SER A 43 -5.96 -4.26 -18.69
N LEU A 44 -5.48 -4.17 -17.45
CA LEU A 44 -6.29 -3.86 -16.27
C LEU A 44 -6.30 -2.35 -15.94
N GLU A 45 -5.87 -1.52 -16.88
CA GLU A 45 -5.77 -0.06 -16.74
C GLU A 45 -7.11 0.56 -16.33
N MET A 46 -8.23 0.09 -16.91
CA MET A 46 -9.56 0.58 -16.52
C MET A 46 -9.90 0.26 -15.06
N VAL A 47 -9.46 -0.89 -14.55
CA VAL A 47 -9.68 -1.27 -13.13
C VAL A 47 -8.79 -0.43 -12.22
N ALA A 48 -7.55 -0.15 -12.62
CA ALA A 48 -6.64 0.74 -11.90
C ALA A 48 -7.23 2.16 -11.79
N ILE A 49 -7.65 2.71 -12.94
CA ILE A 49 -8.28 4.04 -13.04
C ILE A 49 -9.59 4.08 -12.24
N ALA A 50 -10.45 3.07 -12.38
CA ALA A 50 -11.70 3.00 -11.63
C ALA A 50 -11.44 2.92 -10.12
N SER A 51 -10.45 2.14 -9.68
CA SER A 51 -10.07 2.06 -8.26
C SER A 51 -9.56 3.41 -7.75
N PHE A 52 -8.73 4.10 -8.54
CA PHE A 52 -8.24 5.45 -8.24
C PHE A 52 -9.38 6.48 -8.13
N TRP A 53 -10.32 6.47 -9.06
CA TRP A 53 -11.44 7.43 -8.98
C TRP A 53 -12.46 7.05 -7.92
N LEU A 54 -12.61 5.76 -7.60
CA LEU A 54 -13.59 5.30 -6.62
C LEU A 54 -13.19 5.62 -5.19
N ALA A 55 -11.90 5.65 -4.84
CA ALA A 55 -11.56 5.95 -3.44
C ALA A 55 -11.74 7.42 -3.06
N ILE A 56 -11.77 8.36 -4.01
CA ILE A 56 -12.11 9.77 -3.72
C ILE A 56 -13.53 9.90 -3.12
N PRO A 57 -14.62 9.49 -3.80
CA PRO A 57 -15.96 9.57 -3.25
C PRO A 57 -16.12 8.68 -2.00
N VAL A 58 -15.44 7.53 -1.92
CA VAL A 58 -15.44 6.72 -0.69
C VAL A 58 -14.85 7.51 0.48
N ILE A 59 -13.69 8.15 0.32
CA ILE A 59 -13.10 9.01 1.35
C ILE A 59 -14.07 10.14 1.74
N ILE A 60 -14.68 10.82 0.76
CA ILE A 60 -15.65 11.89 1.02
C ILE A 60 -16.82 11.39 1.86
N VAL A 61 -17.41 10.25 1.48
CA VAL A 61 -18.54 9.64 2.21
C VAL A 61 -18.10 9.22 3.62
N LEU A 62 -16.93 8.61 3.77
CA LEU A 62 -16.44 8.17 5.07
C LEU A 62 -16.10 9.36 5.99
N LEU A 63 -15.50 10.43 5.46
CA LEU A 63 -15.26 11.67 6.22
C LEU A 63 -16.58 12.34 6.61
N TRP A 64 -17.55 12.40 5.71
CA TRP A 64 -18.88 12.96 6.00
C TRP A 64 -19.62 12.16 7.08
N LYS A 65 -19.51 10.83 7.05
CA LYS A 65 -20.06 9.94 8.09
C LYS A 65 -19.21 9.91 9.36
N TRP A 66 -18.08 10.63 9.40
CA TRP A 66 -17.08 10.58 10.47
C TRP A 66 -16.52 9.18 10.72
N TRP A 67 -16.57 8.31 9.70
CA TRP A 67 -16.09 6.93 9.77
C TRP A 67 -14.60 6.77 9.48
N LEU A 68 -13.95 7.82 8.96
CA LEU A 68 -12.53 7.83 8.66
C LEU A 68 -11.84 8.93 9.46
N PRO A 69 -11.14 8.60 10.55
CA PRO A 69 -10.30 9.56 11.26
C PRO A 69 -9.19 10.11 10.33
N PRO A 70 -8.79 11.38 10.48
CA PRO A 70 -7.80 12.00 9.60
C PRO A 70 -6.42 11.31 9.65
N ASP A 71 -6.05 10.74 10.79
CA ASP A 71 -4.83 9.93 10.94
C ASP A 71 -4.88 8.62 10.16
N VAL A 72 -6.05 7.97 10.11
CA VAL A 72 -6.25 6.77 9.28
C VAL A 72 -6.22 7.15 7.80
N LEU A 73 -6.80 8.30 7.43
CA LEU A 73 -6.69 8.83 6.07
C LEU A 73 -5.22 9.04 5.67
N LEU A 74 -4.40 9.67 6.51
CA LEU A 74 -2.98 9.89 6.22
C LEU A 74 -2.25 8.56 5.96
N VAL A 75 -2.48 7.55 6.80
CA VAL A 75 -1.88 6.22 6.62
C VAL A 75 -2.41 5.53 5.36
N SER A 76 -3.68 5.74 5.00
CA SER A 76 -4.26 5.17 3.78
C SER A 76 -3.64 5.71 2.49
N LEU A 77 -2.94 6.85 2.53
CA LEU A 77 -2.23 7.44 1.39
C LEU A 77 -0.84 6.85 1.15
N ILE A 78 -0.32 6.00 2.06
CA ILE A 78 1.00 5.38 1.92
C ILE A 78 1.20 4.64 0.59
N PRO A 79 0.21 3.97 -0.03
CA PRO A 79 0.40 3.37 -1.36
C PRO A 79 0.95 4.33 -2.42
N PHE A 80 0.66 5.64 -2.34
CA PHE A 80 1.28 6.62 -3.25
C PHE A 80 2.77 6.81 -3.02
N VAL A 81 3.24 6.65 -1.78
CA VAL A 81 4.67 6.66 -1.48
C VAL A 81 5.32 5.37 -1.96
N LEU A 82 4.61 4.24 -1.88
CA LEU A 82 5.10 2.95 -2.38
C LEU A 82 5.30 2.94 -3.89
N LEU A 83 4.54 3.74 -4.66
CA LEU A 83 4.79 3.92 -6.09
C LEU A 83 6.22 4.34 -6.37
N PHE A 84 6.77 5.26 -5.58
CA PHE A 84 8.14 5.73 -5.77
C PHE A 84 9.17 4.62 -5.52
N ASN A 85 8.97 3.80 -4.48
CA ASN A 85 9.90 2.71 -4.15
C ASN A 85 9.82 1.52 -5.11
N PHE A 86 8.64 1.28 -5.69
CA PHE A 86 8.38 0.12 -6.55
C PHE A 86 8.20 0.51 -8.00
N ASP A 87 8.56 1.74 -8.37
CA ASP A 87 8.57 2.16 -9.75
C ASP A 87 9.51 1.24 -10.54
N GLU A 88 9.11 0.90 -11.78
CA GLU A 88 9.88 0.05 -12.69
C GLU A 88 10.21 -1.38 -12.18
N ILE A 89 9.76 -1.76 -10.98
CA ILE A 89 9.83 -3.14 -10.50
C ILE A 89 8.78 -3.98 -11.22
N SER A 90 9.21 -5.16 -11.68
CA SER A 90 8.34 -6.13 -12.33
C SER A 90 7.10 -6.45 -11.49
N THR A 91 5.94 -6.48 -12.15
CA THR A 91 4.61 -6.70 -11.53
C THR A 91 4.57 -8.03 -10.78
N ARG A 92 5.38 -9.01 -11.19
CA ARG A 92 5.58 -10.28 -10.47
C ARG A 92 6.00 -10.08 -9.01
N TYR A 93 6.77 -9.03 -8.71
CA TYR A 93 7.28 -8.71 -7.38
C TYR A 93 6.56 -7.51 -6.75
N LYS A 94 6.32 -6.45 -7.53
CA LYS A 94 5.62 -5.23 -7.08
C LYS A 94 4.23 -5.55 -6.51
N THR A 95 3.45 -6.40 -7.17
CA THR A 95 2.09 -6.75 -6.72
C THR A 95 2.08 -7.38 -5.32
N PRO A 96 2.78 -8.50 -5.05
CA PRO A 96 2.78 -9.09 -3.72
C PRO A 96 3.41 -8.15 -2.66
N PHE A 97 4.41 -7.33 -3.01
CA PHE A 97 4.99 -6.36 -2.08
C PHE A 97 3.95 -5.33 -1.61
N ILE A 98 3.25 -4.67 -2.54
CA ILE A 98 2.24 -3.66 -2.20
C ILE A 98 1.07 -4.30 -1.42
N LEU A 99 0.60 -5.48 -1.82
CA LEU A 99 -0.49 -6.17 -1.11
C LEU A 99 -0.10 -6.54 0.33
N LEU A 100 1.15 -6.96 0.55
CA LEU A 100 1.65 -7.27 1.88
C LEU A 100 1.81 -6.00 2.74
N CYS A 101 2.32 -4.91 2.16
CA CYS A 101 2.34 -3.61 2.81
C CYS A 101 0.92 -3.15 3.19
N ALA A 102 -0.06 -3.26 2.30
CA ALA A 102 -1.46 -2.91 2.56
C ALA A 102 -2.08 -3.78 3.66
N LEU A 103 -1.72 -5.07 3.73
CA LEU A 103 -2.14 -5.97 4.80
C LEU A 103 -1.58 -5.53 6.16
N ILE A 104 -0.28 -5.22 6.22
CA ILE A 104 0.38 -4.74 7.44
C ILE A 104 -0.25 -3.42 7.91
N LEU A 105 -0.49 -2.47 6.99
CA LEU A 105 -1.20 -1.23 7.28
C LEU A 105 -2.62 -1.48 7.78
N SER A 106 -3.34 -2.44 7.19
CA SER A 106 -4.69 -2.81 7.64
C SER A 106 -4.69 -3.32 9.07
N ILE A 107 -3.75 -4.20 9.43
CA ILE A 107 -3.58 -4.68 10.81
C ILE A 107 -3.28 -3.51 11.75
N GLY A 108 -2.41 -2.59 11.34
CA GLY A 108 -2.10 -1.38 12.10
C GLY A 108 -3.31 -0.50 12.34
N ILE A 109 -4.11 -0.22 11.30
CA ILE A 109 -5.33 0.59 11.39
C ILE A 109 -6.34 -0.07 12.32
N VAL A 110 -6.61 -1.36 12.17
CA VAL A 110 -7.55 -2.10 13.02
C VAL A 110 -7.09 -2.05 14.48
N THR A 111 -5.82 -2.32 14.74
CA THR A 111 -5.26 -2.31 16.11
C THR A 111 -5.31 -0.90 16.71
N ALA A 112 -4.96 0.12 15.93
CA ALA A 112 -4.95 1.51 16.37
C ALA A 112 -6.37 2.00 16.71
N GLN A 113 -7.38 1.64 15.90
CA GLN A 113 -8.79 1.96 16.18
C GLN A 113 -9.32 1.31 17.45
N ARG A 114 -8.77 0.16 17.86
CA ARG A 114 -9.17 -0.58 19.07
C ARG A 114 -8.37 -0.21 20.32
N SER A 115 -7.38 0.68 20.21
CA SER A 115 -6.47 1.00 21.32
C SER A 115 -7.08 1.84 22.45
N GLY A 116 -8.26 2.45 22.25
CA GLY A 116 -8.98 3.27 23.24
C GLY A 116 -8.27 4.58 23.66
N SER A 117 -7.00 4.79 23.28
CA SER A 117 -6.19 5.96 23.58
C SER A 117 -5.69 6.62 22.31
N VAL A 118 -5.95 7.93 22.17
CA VAL A 118 -5.54 8.71 21.00
C VAL A 118 -4.02 8.69 20.82
N THR A 119 -3.24 8.83 21.92
CA THR A 119 -1.77 8.81 21.85
C THR A 119 -1.26 7.45 21.36
N VAL A 120 -1.82 6.36 21.90
CA VAL A 120 -1.43 5.00 21.50
C VAL A 120 -1.80 4.76 20.03
N ARG A 121 -2.98 5.20 19.61
CA ARG A 121 -3.42 5.14 18.21
C ARG A 121 -2.42 5.80 17.26
N TRP A 122 -2.02 7.03 17.54
CA TRP A 122 -1.03 7.74 16.72
C TRP A 122 0.32 7.04 16.69
N LEU A 123 0.81 6.58 17.85
CA LEU A 123 2.08 5.85 17.93
C LEU A 123 2.03 4.53 17.14
N LEU A 124 0.94 3.78 17.23
CA LEU A 124 0.74 2.55 16.46
C LEU A 124 0.70 2.83 14.96
N LEU A 125 -0.08 3.82 14.53
CA LEU A 125 -0.16 4.20 13.12
C LEU A 125 1.20 4.66 12.58
N LEU A 126 1.93 5.49 13.34
CA LEU A 126 3.27 5.94 12.98
C LEU A 126 4.24 4.77 12.89
N PHE A 127 4.26 3.89 13.89
CA PHE A 127 5.12 2.72 13.93
C PHE A 127 4.89 1.82 12.72
N VAL A 128 3.62 1.49 12.42
CA VAL A 128 3.29 0.62 11.29
C VAL A 128 3.59 1.31 9.95
N ALA A 129 3.35 2.62 9.83
CA ALA A 129 3.72 3.38 8.63
C ALA A 129 5.24 3.33 8.38
N VAL A 130 6.05 3.59 9.41
CA VAL A 130 7.52 3.52 9.31
C VAL A 130 7.97 2.10 8.99
N ALA A 131 7.40 1.08 9.65
CA ALA A 131 7.74 -0.31 9.38
C ALA A 131 7.47 -0.69 7.92
N VAL A 132 6.33 -0.27 7.36
CA VAL A 132 5.99 -0.53 5.95
C VAL A 132 6.93 0.19 4.99
N LEU A 133 7.32 1.43 5.29
CA LEU A 133 8.29 2.16 4.45
C LEU A 133 9.67 1.50 4.48
N VAL A 134 10.13 1.05 5.65
CA VAL A 134 11.40 0.32 5.80
C VAL A 134 11.36 -1.01 5.04
N LEU A 135 10.32 -1.82 5.27
CA LEU A 135 10.16 -3.11 4.58
C LEU A 135 10.06 -2.94 3.07
N SER A 136 9.33 -1.92 2.59
CA SER A 136 9.24 -1.63 1.16
C SER A 136 10.58 -1.24 0.54
N SER A 137 11.36 -0.39 1.22
CA SER A 137 12.68 0.01 0.74
C SER A 137 13.64 -1.18 0.71
N ASN A 138 13.58 -2.02 1.74
CA ASN A 138 14.37 -3.25 1.81
C ASN A 138 14.01 -4.23 0.68
N ALA A 139 12.72 -4.46 0.45
CA ALA A 139 12.24 -5.31 -0.63
C ALA A 139 12.66 -4.80 -2.02
N ALA A 140 12.61 -3.47 -2.23
CA ALA A 140 13.07 -2.84 -3.46
C ALA A 140 14.59 -3.02 -3.64
N GLN A 141 15.39 -2.78 -2.59
CA GLN A 141 16.84 -2.97 -2.64
C GLN A 141 17.22 -4.41 -2.96
N ASN A 142 16.59 -5.38 -2.30
CA ASN A 142 16.84 -6.80 -2.56
C ASN A 142 16.47 -7.20 -3.99
N TYR A 143 15.35 -6.67 -4.52
CA TYR A 143 14.98 -6.88 -5.91
C TYR A 143 16.03 -6.31 -6.89
N TRP A 144 16.47 -5.07 -6.67
CA TRP A 144 17.46 -4.44 -7.54
C TRP A 144 18.83 -5.09 -7.44
N GLN A 145 19.22 -5.58 -6.26
CA GLN A 145 20.44 -6.36 -6.07
C GLN A 145 20.37 -7.67 -6.85
N MET A 146 19.27 -8.43 -6.73
CA MET A 146 19.05 -9.64 -7.50
C MET A 146 19.09 -9.36 -9.02
N ALA A 147 18.44 -8.30 -9.47
CA ALA A 147 18.47 -7.91 -10.88
C ALA A 147 19.90 -7.58 -11.37
N SER A 148 20.69 -6.89 -10.53
CA SER A 148 22.10 -6.60 -10.78
C SER A 148 22.95 -7.88 -10.87
N ASP A 149 22.77 -8.82 -9.95
CA ASP A 149 23.51 -10.09 -9.91
C ASP A 149 23.19 -10.97 -11.12
N LEU A 150 21.97 -10.87 -11.64
CA LEU A 150 21.54 -11.52 -12.88
C LEU A 150 22.07 -10.83 -14.15
N GLY A 151 22.78 -9.70 -14.03
CA GLY A 151 23.34 -8.94 -15.15
C GLY A 151 22.29 -8.24 -16.02
N THR A 152 21.04 -8.13 -15.56
CA THR A 152 19.94 -7.56 -16.37
C THR A 152 20.15 -6.09 -16.73
N PHE A 153 20.93 -5.35 -15.95
CA PHE A 153 21.29 -3.96 -16.22
C PHE A 153 22.44 -3.75 -17.22
N GLN A 154 23.15 -4.80 -17.65
CA GLN A 154 24.33 -4.67 -18.52
C GLN A 154 24.05 -4.01 -19.89
N PHE A 155 22.78 -3.88 -20.28
CA PHE A 155 22.37 -3.27 -21.55
C PHE A 155 21.56 -1.98 -21.40
N GLY A 156 21.54 -1.37 -20.20
CA GLY A 156 20.77 -0.15 -19.94
C GLY A 156 19.26 -0.36 -20.03
N CYS A 157 18.78 -1.55 -19.63
CA CYS A 157 17.37 -1.89 -19.69
C CYS A 157 16.79 -2.31 -18.32
N PHE A 158 15.50 -2.04 -18.16
CA PHE A 158 14.70 -2.51 -17.03
C PHE A 158 14.27 -3.97 -17.22
N PRO A 159 14.37 -4.80 -16.16
CA PRO A 159 13.94 -6.19 -16.22
C PRO A 159 12.47 -6.30 -16.66
N ASP A 160 12.17 -7.29 -17.51
CA ASP A 160 10.85 -7.55 -18.09
C ASP A 160 10.29 -6.42 -18.99
N ALA A 161 11.02 -5.32 -19.24
CA ALA A 161 10.62 -4.29 -20.20
C ALA A 161 10.64 -4.80 -21.64
N TYR A 162 9.94 -4.09 -22.55
CA TYR A 162 9.79 -4.52 -23.94
C TYR A 162 11.15 -4.65 -24.64
N GLY A 163 11.51 -5.87 -25.07
CA GLY A 163 12.78 -6.16 -25.72
C GLY A 163 13.93 -6.52 -24.77
N CYS A 164 13.66 -6.66 -23.47
CA CYS A 164 14.68 -6.94 -22.45
C CYS A 164 14.51 -8.33 -21.84
N PRO A 165 15.62 -8.95 -21.39
CA PRO A 165 15.57 -10.30 -20.87
C PRO A 165 14.64 -10.34 -19.65
N PRO A 166 13.68 -11.28 -19.62
CA PRO A 166 12.80 -11.40 -18.48
C PRO A 166 13.56 -11.91 -17.26
N ILE A 167 13.05 -11.61 -16.07
CA ILE A 167 13.58 -12.23 -14.85
C ILE A 167 13.31 -13.74 -14.94
N PRO A 168 14.35 -14.59 -14.88
CA PRO A 168 14.19 -16.02 -15.08
C PRO A 168 13.25 -16.62 -14.02
N GLY A 169 12.50 -17.65 -14.40
CA GLY A 169 11.40 -18.20 -13.59
C GLY A 169 11.83 -18.87 -12.29
N ASP A 170 13.11 -19.18 -12.16
CA ASP A 170 13.82 -19.73 -11.00
C ASP A 170 14.55 -18.66 -10.16
N ALA A 171 14.39 -17.37 -10.50
CA ALA A 171 14.90 -16.27 -9.70
C ALA A 171 14.32 -16.29 -8.27
N THR A 172 15.00 -15.59 -7.36
CA THR A 172 14.68 -15.54 -5.94
C THR A 172 13.18 -15.22 -5.71
N PRO A 173 12.43 -16.08 -4.99
CA PRO A 173 11.03 -15.83 -4.71
C PRO A 173 10.76 -14.50 -4.02
N TRP A 174 9.64 -13.86 -4.36
CA TRP A 174 9.29 -12.53 -3.84
C TRP A 174 9.29 -12.46 -2.31
N TRP A 175 8.82 -13.49 -1.61
CA TRP A 175 8.76 -13.46 -0.15
C TRP A 175 10.15 -13.44 0.48
N ILE A 176 11.15 -14.06 -0.17
CA ILE A 176 12.54 -14.00 0.28
C ILE A 176 13.02 -12.55 0.14
N LEU A 177 12.81 -11.93 -1.03
CA LEU A 177 13.21 -10.54 -1.26
C LEU A 177 12.53 -9.56 -0.28
N PHE A 178 11.29 -9.84 0.14
CA PHE A 178 10.57 -8.97 1.07
C PHE A 178 11.08 -9.08 2.53
N PHE A 179 11.48 -10.28 2.96
CA PHE A 179 11.82 -10.57 4.36
C PHE A 179 13.32 -10.73 4.66
N SER A 180 14.19 -10.77 3.64
CA SER A 180 15.65 -10.85 3.80
C SER A 180 16.28 -9.50 4.11
#